data_AF-A0A3C1STA4-F1
#
_entry.id   AF-A0A3C1STA4-F1
#
_cell.length_a   1.000
_cell.length_b   1.000
_cell.length_c   1.000
_cell.angle_alpha   90.00
_cell.angle_beta   90.00
_cell.angle_gamma   90.00
#
_symmetry.space_group_name_H-M   'P 1'
#
loop_
_entity.id
_entity.type
_entity.pdbx_description
1 polymer ?
#
loop_
_entity_poly.entity_id
_entity_poly.type
_entity_poly.pdbx_seq_one_letter_code
_entity_poly.pdbx_strand_id
1 'polypeptide(L)'
;YWRLSLISLLAAAGLWLWAQASPARAQAPQIELALGILMIAGFALGVINGMMYKIVPFLAWFHLQAQLFGRIKVPNMKQLLPDAAIRRQWWAYLAALLLLLAAVLYPSLFSVPAALALGVTGAWLGFNLTQVGLAYRRLSRAAEPAPDPSSAGV
;
A
#
# COMPACT_ATOMS: atom_id res chain seq x y z
N TYR A 1 -2.51 -4.93 -7.13
CA TYR A 1 -2.77 -3.49 -6.93
C TYR A 1 -3.11 -2.80 -8.24
N TRP A 2 -2.16 -2.59 -9.16
CA TRP A 2 -2.41 -1.92 -10.46
C TRP A 2 -3.67 -2.40 -11.21
N ARG A 3 -3.81 -3.71 -11.43
CA ARG A 3 -5.01 -4.28 -12.09
C ARG A 3 -6.29 -3.96 -11.31
N LEU A 4 -6.27 -4.12 -9.98
CA LEU A 4 -7.43 -3.82 -9.12
C LEU A 4 -7.82 -2.34 -9.21
N SER A 5 -6.84 -1.44 -9.22
CA SER A 5 -7.08 0.00 -9.31
C SER A 5 -7.66 0.40 -10.66
N LEU A 6 -7.13 -0.13 -11.75
CA LEU A 6 -7.67 0.14 -13.09
C LEU A 6 -9.07 -0.46 -13.26
N ILE A 7 -9.32 -1.67 -12.73
CA ILE A 7 -10.66 -2.26 -12.70
C ILE A 7 -11.62 -1.38 -11.90
N SER A 8 -11.18 -0.84 -10.76
CA SER A 8 -12.02 0.04 -9.93
C SER A 8 -12.32 1.35 -10.64
N LEU A 9 -11.35 1.93 -11.35
CA LEU A 9 -11.53 3.12 -12.17
C LEU A 9 -12.52 2.89 -13.31
N LEU A 10 -12.38 1.77 -14.04
CA LEU A 10 -13.32 1.39 -15.09
C LEU A 10 -14.72 1.12 -14.54
N ALA A 11 -14.81 0.46 -13.37
CA ALA A 11 -16.08 0.23 -12.69
C ALA A 11 -16.73 1.55 -12.26
N ALA A 12 -15.96 2.51 -11.75
CA ALA A 12 -16.46 3.85 -11.42
C ALA A 12 -16.98 4.58 -12.65
N ALA A 13 -16.21 4.57 -13.75
CA ALA A 13 -16.63 5.18 -15.01
C ALA A 13 -17.90 4.53 -15.57
N GLY A 14 -17.98 3.20 -15.56
CA GLY A 14 -19.16 2.46 -16.00
C GLY A 14 -20.39 2.72 -15.11
N LEU A 15 -20.20 2.74 -13.79
CA LEU A 15 -21.26 3.06 -12.83
C LEU A 15 -21.77 4.50 -13.03
N TRP A 16 -20.86 5.46 -13.26
CA TRP A 16 -21.21 6.85 -13.53
C TRP A 16 -22.02 6.97 -14.82
N LEU A 17 -21.56 6.38 -15.93
CA LEU A 17 -22.30 6.36 -17.19
C LEU A 17 -23.69 5.73 -17.05
N TRP A 18 -23.78 4.63 -16.30
CA TRP A 18 -25.06 3.98 -16.01
C TRP A 18 -25.99 4.86 -15.16
N ALA A 19 -25.44 5.64 -14.21
CA ALA A 19 -26.21 6.56 -13.40
C ALA A 19 -26.79 7.73 -14.22
N GLN A 20 -26.06 8.22 -15.23
CA GLN A 20 -26.52 9.30 -16.11
C GLN A 20 -27.79 8.95 -16.91
N ALA A 21 -28.12 7.68 -17.06
CA ALA A 21 -29.32 7.25 -17.79
C ALA A 21 -30.64 7.50 -17.01
N SER A 22 -30.62 8.01 -15.77
CA SER A 22 -31.82 8.55 -15.10
C SER A 22 -31.45 9.56 -14.01
N PRO A 23 -32.15 10.70 -13.89
CA PRO A 23 -31.94 11.65 -12.80
C PRO A 23 -32.07 11.03 -11.41
N ALA A 24 -32.99 10.07 -11.24
CA ALA A 24 -33.19 9.38 -9.96
C ALA A 24 -31.96 8.53 -9.55
N ARG A 25 -31.23 7.97 -10.52
CA ARG A 25 -29.99 7.23 -10.27
C ARG A 25 -28.83 8.18 -9.99
N ALA A 26 -28.71 9.26 -10.77
CA ALA A 26 -27.66 10.25 -10.58
C ALA A 26 -27.69 10.89 -9.18
N GLN A 27 -28.87 10.98 -8.56
CA GLN A 27 -29.07 11.55 -7.21
C GLN A 27 -29.14 10.49 -6.10
N ALA A 28 -28.96 9.21 -6.41
CA ALA A 28 -29.03 8.14 -5.41
C ALA A 28 -27.78 8.16 -4.50
N PRO A 29 -27.91 8.33 -3.18
CA PRO A 29 -26.77 8.41 -2.25
C PRO A 29 -25.86 7.17 -2.30
N GLN A 30 -26.44 6.00 -2.57
CA GLN A 30 -25.70 4.74 -2.70
C GLN A 30 -24.74 4.77 -3.90
N ILE A 31 -25.17 5.35 -5.02
CA ILE A 31 -24.35 5.43 -6.24
C ILE A 31 -23.22 6.43 -6.01
N GLU A 32 -23.50 7.58 -5.41
CA GLU A 32 -22.49 8.58 -5.06
C GLU A 32 -21.44 7.99 -4.11
N LEU A 33 -21.87 7.28 -3.06
CA LEU A 33 -20.97 6.63 -2.12
C LEU A 33 -20.13 5.53 -2.77
N ALA A 34 -20.73 4.69 -3.62
CA ALA A 34 -20.01 3.66 -4.38
C ALA A 34 -18.97 4.26 -5.33
N LEU A 35 -19.29 5.37 -6.01
CA LEU A 35 -18.33 6.10 -6.84
C LEU A 35 -17.16 6.61 -6.01
N GLY A 36 -17.44 7.22 -4.84
CA GLY A 36 -16.40 7.66 -3.91
C GLY A 36 -15.49 6.52 -3.46
N ILE A 37 -16.06 5.38 -3.07
CA ILE A 37 -15.30 4.19 -2.67
C ILE A 37 -14.45 3.66 -3.83
N LEU A 38 -15.00 3.51 -5.03
CA LEU A 38 -14.26 3.00 -6.19
C LEU A 38 -13.12 3.95 -6.60
N MET A 39 -13.35 5.26 -6.56
CA MET A 39 -12.33 6.27 -6.92
C MET A 39 -11.24 6.39 -5.86
N ILE A 40 -11.60 6.48 -4.58
CA ILE A 40 -10.64 6.71 -3.49
C ILE A 40 -10.00 5.39 -3.06
N ALA A 41 -10.81 4.44 -2.56
CA ALA A 41 -10.30 3.18 -2.03
C ALA A 41 -9.91 2.20 -3.14
N GLY A 42 -10.72 2.08 -4.19
CA GLY A 42 -10.43 1.17 -5.29
C GLY A 42 -9.23 1.63 -6.13
N PHE A 43 -9.28 2.86 -6.62
CA PHE A 43 -8.28 3.42 -7.53
C PHE A 43 -7.12 4.08 -6.78
N ALA A 44 -7.31 5.26 -6.18
CA ALA A 44 -6.21 6.08 -5.66
C ALA A 44 -5.37 5.34 -4.59
N LEU A 45 -6.00 4.86 -3.52
CA LEU A 45 -5.32 4.12 -2.45
C LEU A 45 -4.74 2.79 -2.97
N GLY A 46 -5.41 2.14 -3.91
CA GLY A 46 -4.89 0.92 -4.55
C GLY A 46 -3.59 1.16 -5.32
N VAL A 47 -3.48 2.28 -6.06
CA VAL A 47 -2.26 2.67 -6.77
C VAL A 47 -1.16 3.04 -5.78
N ILE A 48 -1.48 3.88 -4.78
CA ILE A 48 -0.54 4.30 -3.74
C ILE A 48 0.05 3.07 -3.04
N ASN A 49 -0.78 2.16 -2.56
CA ASN A 49 -0.32 0.93 -1.89
C ASN A 49 0.57 0.07 -2.80
N GLY A 50 0.16 -0.08 -4.06
CA GLY A 50 0.94 -0.82 -5.05
C GLY A 50 2.32 -0.21 -5.32
N MET A 51 2.40 1.11 -5.32
CA MET A 51 3.64 1.84 -5.57
C MET A 51 4.53 1.94 -4.34
N MET A 52 3.97 2.12 -3.14
CA MET A 52 4.75 2.09 -1.89
C MET A 52 5.53 0.79 -1.75
N TYR A 53 4.91 -0.36 -2.07
CA TYR A 53 5.58 -1.66 -2.04
C TYR A 53 6.69 -1.84 -3.07
N LYS A 54 6.77 -0.97 -4.09
CA LYS A 54 7.86 -0.96 -5.06
C LYS A 54 8.91 0.09 -4.71
N ILE A 55 8.47 1.33 -4.45
CA ILE A 55 9.32 2.50 -4.22
C ILE A 55 10.13 2.34 -2.92
N VAL A 56 9.49 1.94 -1.81
CA VAL A 56 10.19 1.88 -0.52
C VAL A 56 11.31 0.84 -0.51
N PRO A 57 11.08 -0.43 -0.93
CA PRO A 57 12.16 -1.41 -1.02
C PRO A 57 13.22 -1.02 -2.07
N PHE A 58 12.79 -0.39 -3.17
CA PHE A 58 13.71 0.10 -4.20
C PHE A 58 14.67 1.15 -3.64
N LEU A 59 14.16 2.18 -2.96
CA LEU A 59 14.96 3.25 -2.37
C LEU A 59 15.90 2.70 -1.28
N ALA A 60 15.40 1.80 -0.42
CA ALA A 60 16.22 1.19 0.62
C ALA A 60 17.39 0.39 0.04
N TRP A 61 17.10 -0.43 -0.97
CA TRP A 61 18.12 -1.21 -1.67
C TRP A 61 19.10 -0.32 -2.45
N PHE A 62 18.61 0.69 -3.19
CA PHE A 62 19.44 1.58 -4.00
C PHE A 62 20.43 2.36 -3.13
N HIS A 63 19.96 2.92 -2.00
CA HIS A 63 20.86 3.61 -1.06
C HIS A 63 21.87 2.66 -0.41
N LEU A 64 21.45 1.45 0.00
CA LEU A 64 22.39 0.47 0.55
C LEU A 64 23.41 0.01 -0.49
N GLN A 65 23.00 -0.18 -1.74
CA GLN A 65 23.90 -0.55 -2.82
C GLN A 65 24.94 0.53 -3.08
N ALA A 66 24.54 1.81 -3.08
CA ALA A 66 25.48 2.91 -3.21
C ALA A 66 26.48 2.98 -2.04
N GLN A 67 26.04 2.72 -0.80
CA GLN A 67 26.90 2.77 0.40
C GLN A 67 27.86 1.57 0.52
N LEU A 68 27.40 0.39 0.12
CA LEU A 68 28.09 -0.89 0.31
C LEU A 68 28.76 -1.41 -0.96
N PHE A 69 28.78 -0.60 -2.04
CA PHE A 69 29.34 -1.00 -3.32
C PHE A 69 30.77 -1.51 -3.15
N GLY A 70 31.00 -2.79 -3.45
CA GLY A 70 32.31 -3.45 -3.31
C GLY A 70 32.74 -3.83 -1.89
N ARG A 71 31.92 -3.60 -0.86
CA ARG A 71 32.25 -3.90 0.55
C ARG A 71 31.54 -5.13 1.10
N ILE A 72 30.22 -5.24 0.89
CA ILE A 72 29.39 -6.33 1.44
C ILE A 72 28.31 -6.72 0.41
N LYS A 73 27.90 -7.98 0.41
CA LYS A 73 26.75 -8.45 -0.39
C LYS A 73 25.45 -7.79 0.11
N VAL A 74 24.94 -6.85 -0.68
CA VAL A 74 23.70 -6.13 -0.38
C VAL A 74 22.49 -7.08 -0.47
N PRO A 75 21.61 -7.11 0.53
CA PRO A 75 20.42 -7.95 0.46
C PRO A 75 19.52 -7.52 -0.68
N ASN A 76 18.99 -8.49 -1.43
CA ASN A 76 18.10 -8.24 -2.56
C ASN A 76 16.77 -7.65 -2.06
N MET A 77 16.08 -6.84 -2.88
CA MET A 77 14.74 -6.30 -2.55
C MET A 77 13.76 -7.35 -2.03
N LYS A 78 13.80 -8.58 -2.57
CA LYS A 78 12.93 -9.68 -2.13
C LYS A 78 13.24 -10.18 -0.71
N GLN A 79 14.45 -9.94 -0.22
CA GLN A 79 14.85 -10.23 1.16
C GLN A 79 14.40 -9.12 2.12
N LEU A 80 14.32 -7.87 1.65
CA LEU A 80 13.76 -6.75 2.41
C LEU A 80 12.25 -6.86 2.55
N LEU A 81 11.55 -7.29 1.49
CA LEU A 81 10.11 -7.51 1.53
C LEU A 81 9.70 -8.74 0.71
N PRO A 82 9.36 -9.87 1.36
CA PRO A 82 8.98 -11.09 0.66
C PRO A 82 7.68 -10.94 -0.15
N ASP A 83 7.67 -11.49 -1.37
CA ASP A 83 6.50 -11.49 -2.27
C ASP A 83 5.25 -12.10 -1.59
N ALA A 84 5.44 -13.07 -0.68
CA ALA A 84 4.35 -13.69 0.06
C ALA A 84 3.60 -12.69 0.98
N ALA A 85 4.33 -11.78 1.65
CA ALA A 85 3.73 -10.76 2.51
C ALA A 85 2.91 -9.77 1.67
N ILE A 86 3.45 -9.37 0.51
CA ILE A 86 2.74 -8.49 -0.44
C ILE A 86 1.46 -9.16 -0.96
N ARG A 87 1.50 -10.47 -1.27
CA ARG A 87 0.31 -11.22 -1.72
C ARG A 87 -0.77 -11.31 -0.64
N ARG A 88 -0.40 -11.58 0.61
CA ARG A 88 -1.36 -11.64 1.74
C ARG A 88 -2.01 -10.28 1.97
N GLN A 89 -1.22 -9.21 1.95
CA GLN A 89 -1.74 -7.85 2.03
C GLN A 89 -2.72 -7.55 0.88
N TRP A 90 -2.40 -7.98 -0.34
CA TRP A 90 -3.26 -7.73 -1.49
C TRP A 90 -4.64 -8.36 -1.33
N TRP A 91 -4.70 -9.61 -0.86
CA TRP A 91 -5.98 -10.28 -0.57
C TRP A 91 -6.75 -9.60 0.56
N ALA A 92 -6.06 -9.20 1.64
CA ALA A 92 -6.70 -8.49 2.74
C ALA A 92 -7.27 -7.13 2.29
N TYR A 93 -6.53 -6.39 1.47
CA TYR A 93 -6.99 -5.13 0.89
C TYR A 93 -8.17 -5.30 -0.05
N LEU A 94 -8.16 -6.36 -0.88
CA LEU A 94 -9.28 -6.69 -1.74
C LEU A 94 -10.53 -7.00 -0.91
N ALA A 95 -10.41 -7.79 0.16
CA ALA A 95 -11.51 -8.08 1.07
C ALA A 95 -12.06 -6.80 1.72
N ALA A 96 -11.19 -5.89 2.18
CA ALA A 96 -11.61 -4.60 2.73
C ALA A 96 -12.38 -3.75 1.71
N LEU A 97 -11.92 -3.70 0.45
CA LEU A 97 -12.62 -2.98 -0.63
C LEU A 97 -14.00 -3.59 -0.92
N LEU A 98 -14.10 -4.92 -0.97
CA LEU A 98 -15.38 -5.61 -1.18
C LEU A 98 -16.34 -5.36 -0.02
N LEU A 99 -15.85 -5.34 1.23
CA LEU A 99 -16.66 -5.00 2.40
C LEU A 99 -17.16 -3.56 2.36
N LEU A 100 -16.33 -2.60 1.94
CA LEU A 100 -16.77 -1.21 1.74
C LEU A 100 -17.89 -1.12 0.70
N LEU A 101 -17.76 -1.83 -0.42
CA LEU A 101 -18.82 -1.87 -1.44
C LEU A 101 -20.09 -2.55 -0.91
N ALA A 102 -19.97 -3.62 -0.10
CA ALA A 102 -21.13 -4.25 0.54
C ALA A 102 -21.83 -3.32 1.55
N ALA A 103 -21.08 -2.46 2.24
CA ALA A 103 -21.62 -1.47 3.17
C ALA A 103 -22.47 -0.39 2.48
N VAL A 104 -22.29 -0.16 1.18
CA VAL A 104 -23.19 0.71 0.41
C VAL A 104 -24.61 0.15 0.36
N LEU A 105 -24.75 -1.17 0.27
CA LEU A 105 -26.05 -1.84 0.17
C LEU A 105 -26.65 -2.15 1.54
N TYR A 106 -25.82 -2.59 2.49
CA TYR A 106 -26.24 -2.97 3.83
C TYR A 106 -25.33 -2.34 4.90
N PRO A 107 -25.47 -1.03 5.16
CA PRO A 107 -24.56 -0.28 6.02
C PRO A 107 -24.60 -0.75 7.48
N SER A 108 -25.76 -1.21 7.99
CA SER A 108 -25.90 -1.70 9.36
C SER A 108 -25.04 -2.94 9.66
N LEU A 109 -24.81 -3.78 8.65
CA LEU A 109 -24.05 -5.02 8.81
C LEU A 109 -22.57 -4.85 8.45
N PHE A 110 -22.26 -4.08 7.41
CA PHE A 110 -20.91 -4.06 6.83
C PHE A 110 -20.06 -2.83 7.15
N SER A 111 -20.62 -1.72 7.66
CA SER A 111 -19.83 -0.50 7.91
C SER A 111 -18.67 -0.72 8.89
N VAL A 112 -18.95 -1.36 10.02
CA VAL A 112 -17.94 -1.65 11.05
C VAL A 112 -16.87 -2.63 10.56
N PRO A 113 -17.22 -3.82 10.01
CA PRO A 113 -16.19 -4.74 9.52
C PRO A 113 -15.40 -4.17 8.34
N ALA A 114 -16.02 -3.37 7.46
CA ALA A 114 -15.31 -2.67 6.39
C ALA A 114 -14.27 -1.69 6.93
N ALA A 115 -14.65 -0.85 7.90
CA ALA A 115 -13.75 0.11 8.54
C ALA A 115 -12.59 -0.60 9.27
N LEU A 116 -12.90 -1.66 10.03
CA LEU A 116 -11.89 -2.46 10.72
C LEU A 116 -10.95 -3.14 9.73
N ALA A 117 -11.47 -3.78 8.67
CA ALA A 117 -10.65 -4.42 7.66
C ALA A 117 -9.73 -3.41 6.97
N LEU A 118 -10.25 -2.23 6.60
CA LEU A 118 -9.43 -1.17 6.02
C LEU A 118 -8.35 -0.69 6.99
N GLY A 119 -8.71 -0.43 8.26
CA GLY A 119 -7.76 -0.03 9.30
C GLY A 119 -6.66 -1.05 9.54
N VAL A 120 -7.01 -2.34 9.64
CA VAL A 120 -6.07 -3.46 9.79
C VAL A 120 -5.12 -3.53 8.59
N THR A 121 -5.65 -3.39 7.36
CA THR A 121 -4.79 -3.39 6.16
C THR A 121 -3.85 -2.18 6.16
N GLY A 122 -4.31 -1.00 6.55
CA GLY A 122 -3.47 0.19 6.68
C GLY A 122 -2.35 0.02 7.71
N ALA A 123 -2.69 -0.50 8.90
CA ALA A 123 -1.72 -0.79 9.95
C ALA A 123 -0.69 -1.84 9.52
N TRP A 124 -1.13 -2.90 8.85
CA TRP A 124 -0.24 -3.94 8.34
C TRP A 124 0.69 -3.42 7.24
N LEU A 125 0.20 -2.57 6.33
CA LEU A 125 1.05 -1.87 5.36
C LEU A 125 2.14 -1.06 6.09
N GLY A 126 1.73 -0.24 7.06
CA GLY A 126 2.66 0.54 7.89
C GLY A 126 3.72 -0.34 8.54
N PHE A 127 3.30 -1.45 9.16
CA PHE A 127 4.21 -2.42 9.75
C PHE A 127 5.22 -2.97 8.71
N ASN A 128 4.76 -3.44 7.55
CA ASN A 128 5.65 -3.97 6.50
C ASN A 128 6.69 -2.93 6.05
N LEU A 129 6.29 -1.67 5.87
CA LEU A 129 7.20 -0.60 5.45
C LEU A 129 8.17 -0.20 6.56
N THR A 130 7.74 -0.18 7.82
CA THR A 130 8.65 0.07 8.96
C THR A 130 9.71 -1.02 9.09
N GLN A 131 9.37 -2.29 8.84
CA GLN A 131 10.35 -3.38 8.86
C GLN A 131 11.44 -3.19 7.79
N VAL A 132 11.06 -2.74 6.58
CA VAL A 132 12.03 -2.39 5.53
C VAL A 132 12.93 -1.24 5.98
N GLY A 133 12.37 -0.19 6.59
CA GLY A 133 13.14 0.94 7.12
C GLY A 133 14.08 0.57 8.27
N LEU A 134 13.65 -0.33 9.16
CA LEU A 134 14.48 -0.85 10.25
C LEU A 134 15.62 -1.72 9.72
N ALA A 135 15.35 -2.59 8.75
CA ALA A 135 16.38 -3.39 8.08
C ALA A 135 17.42 -2.49 7.39
N TYR A 136 16.96 -1.43 6.70
CA TYR A 136 17.82 -0.40 6.13
C TYR A 136 18.74 0.24 7.17
N ARG A 137 18.20 0.75 8.28
CA ARG A 137 18.98 1.41 9.35
C ARG A 137 20.00 0.49 10.01
N ARG A 138 19.69 -0.80 10.15
CA ARG A 138 20.62 -1.78 10.74
C ARG A 138 21.82 -2.01 9.83
N LEU A 139 21.57 -2.16 8.52
CA LEU A 139 22.61 -2.43 7.53
C LEU A 139 23.47 -1.19 7.24
N SER A 140 22.87 0.00 7.22
CA SER A 140 23.62 1.25 7.03
C SER A 140 24.57 1.52 8.18
N ARG A 141 24.16 1.24 9.44
CA ARG A 141 25.04 1.39 10.61
C ARG A 141 26.21 0.41 10.62
N ALA A 142 25.99 -0.82 10.18
CA ALA A 142 27.06 -1.81 10.05
C ALA A 142 28.08 -1.45 8.93
N ALA A 143 27.72 -0.52 8.05
CA ALA A 143 28.56 -0.03 6.97
C ALA A 143 29.47 1.15 7.38
N GLU A 144 29.18 1.82 8.50
CA GLU A 144 30.01 2.92 9.01
C GLU A 144 31.34 2.35 9.52
N PRO A 145 32.50 2.86 9.07
CA PRO A 145 33.79 2.48 9.62
C PRO A 145 33.82 2.79 11.11
N ALA A 146 34.43 1.92 11.92
CA ALA A 146 34.72 2.24 13.32
C ALA A 146 35.50 3.57 13.37
N PRO A 147 35.19 4.47 14.33
CA PRO A 147 35.90 5.75 14.44
C PRO A 147 37.40 5.48 14.56
N ASP A 148 38.19 6.18 13.75
CA ASP A 148 39.65 6.04 13.73
C ASP A 148 40.19 6.39 15.13
N PRO A 149 40.85 5.45 15.84
CA PRO A 149 41.42 5.72 17.17
C PRO A 149 42.46 6.86 17.16
N SER A 150 42.96 7.28 15.99
CA SER A 150 43.88 8.42 15.85
C SER A 150 43.22 9.80 16.07
N SER A 151 41.88 9.90 16.02
CA SER A 151 41.14 11.17 16.14
C SER A 151 40.77 11.57 17.57
N ALA A 152 41.02 10.71 18.56
CA ALA A 152 40.69 10.93 19.97
C ALA A 152 41.88 11.45 20.81
N GLY A 153 43.01 11.75 20.18
CA GLY A 153 44.24 12.17 20.86
C GLY A 153 44.91 13.37 20.21
N VAL A 154 44.29 14.55 20.31
CA VAL A 154 44.92 15.88 20.26
C VAL A 154 44.12 16.79 21.18
#